data_AF-A0A2G6ETN7-F1
#
_entry.id   AF-A0A2G6ETN7-F1
#
_cell.length_a   1.000
_cell.length_b   1.000
_cell.length_c   1.000
_cell.angle_alpha   90.00
_cell.angle_beta   90.00
_cell.angle_gamma   90.00
#
_symmetry.space_group_name_H-M   'P 1'
#
loop_
_entity.id
_entity.type
_entity.pdbx_description
1 polymer ?
#
loop_
_entity_poly.entity_id
_entity_poly.type
_entity_poly.pdbx_seq_one_letter_code
_entity_poly.pdbx_strand_id
1 'polypeptide(L)'
;MAINTSLSANFLAMELIVLVLIVVICLLIYVLRKNTMLLQQLVKKVDSDPSEQQQAEFFNSEQAEKWFEKGEITQLTQYCERFIKETPNSVHANWYCGLGHYNQGDYELARDYFEKVIRINPLWREGAAVYLQEIADKIGLPPSSSIH
;
A
#
# COMPACT_ATOMS: atom_id res chain seq x y z
N MET A 1 -65.16 33.21 -20.28
CA MET A 1 -63.78 33.73 -20.36
C MET A 1 -62.88 33.25 -19.20
N ALA A 2 -63.41 33.10 -17.97
CA ALA A 2 -62.63 32.69 -16.79
C ALA A 2 -62.08 31.23 -16.79
N ILE A 3 -62.70 30.31 -17.54
CA ILE A 3 -62.29 28.89 -17.59
C ILE A 3 -61.01 28.71 -18.42
N ASN A 4 -60.86 29.47 -19.51
CA ASN A 4 -59.66 29.40 -20.35
C ASN A 4 -58.44 30.01 -19.65
N THR A 5 -58.65 31.04 -18.84
CA THR A 5 -57.58 31.69 -18.06
C THR A 5 -57.06 30.79 -16.93
N SER A 6 -57.93 30.06 -16.23
CA SER A 6 -57.50 29.13 -15.16
C SER A 6 -56.79 27.88 -15.72
N LEU A 7 -57.24 27.36 -16.86
CA LEU A 7 -56.56 26.24 -17.54
C LEU A 7 -55.15 26.63 -18.02
N SER A 8 -55.00 27.84 -18.58
CA SER A 8 -53.68 28.36 -19.00
C SER A 8 -52.73 28.61 -17.83
N ALA A 9 -53.25 29.07 -16.69
CA ALA A 9 -52.45 29.28 -15.48
C ALA A 9 -51.95 27.97 -14.87
N ASN A 10 -52.79 26.92 -14.86
CA ASN A 10 -52.40 25.59 -14.39
C ASN A 10 -51.34 24.94 -15.30
N PHE A 11 -51.44 25.15 -16.62
CA PHE A 11 -50.44 24.67 -17.56
C PHE A 11 -49.07 25.34 -17.35
N LEU A 12 -49.04 26.67 -17.21
CA LEU A 12 -47.82 27.42 -16.88
C LEU A 12 -47.22 27.02 -15.52
N ALA A 13 -48.07 26.74 -14.53
CA ALA A 13 -47.61 26.25 -13.23
C ALA A 13 -46.96 24.86 -13.34
N MET A 14 -47.51 23.96 -14.15
CA MET A 14 -46.94 22.65 -14.41
C MET A 14 -45.59 22.74 -15.15
N GLU A 15 -45.46 23.62 -16.14
CA GLU A 15 -44.18 23.87 -16.82
C GLU A 15 -43.10 24.38 -15.86
N LEU A 16 -43.47 25.32 -14.97
CA LEU A 16 -42.56 25.82 -13.95
C LEU A 16 -42.11 24.73 -12.97
N ILE A 17 -43.02 23.87 -12.53
CA ILE A 17 -42.71 22.72 -11.66
C ILE A 17 -41.76 21.77 -12.38
N VAL A 18 -42.00 21.46 -13.65
CA VAL A 18 -41.13 20.58 -14.45
C VAL A 18 -39.73 21.19 -14.60
N LEU A 19 -39.62 22.49 -14.88
CA LEU A 19 -38.33 23.18 -14.95
C LEU A 19 -37.57 23.15 -13.62
N VAL A 20 -38.27 23.38 -12.50
CA VAL A 20 -37.68 23.28 -11.16
C VAL A 20 -37.18 21.87 -10.89
N LEU A 21 -37.96 20.84 -11.23
CA LEU A 21 -37.56 19.44 -11.08
C LEU A 21 -36.32 19.11 -11.92
N ILE A 22 -36.25 19.58 -13.17
CA ILE A 22 -35.08 19.39 -14.02
C ILE A 22 -33.83 20.04 -13.40
N VAL A 23 -33.93 21.28 -12.91
CA VAL A 23 -32.82 21.97 -12.24
C VAL A 23 -32.37 21.22 -10.99
N VAL A 24 -33.31 20.74 -10.16
CA VAL A 24 -33.00 19.93 -8.98
C VAL A 24 -32.30 18.64 -9.36
N ILE A 25 -32.77 17.93 -10.39
CA ILE A 25 -32.14 16.71 -10.89
C ILE A 25 -30.72 17.00 -11.40
N CYS A 26 -30.52 18.09 -12.15
CA CYS A 26 -29.19 18.51 -12.62
C CYS A 26 -28.24 18.82 -11.46
N LEU A 27 -28.72 19.50 -10.42
CA LEU A 27 -27.94 19.78 -9.21
C LEU A 27 -27.59 18.50 -8.45
N LEU A 28 -28.54 17.57 -8.31
CA LEU A 28 -28.30 16.27 -7.69
C LEU A 28 -27.24 15.47 -8.45
N ILE A 29 -27.33 15.40 -9.78
CA ILE A 29 -26.34 14.74 -10.63
C ILE A 29 -24.97 15.40 -10.48
N TYR A 30 -24.91 16.74 -10.43
CA TYR A 30 -23.67 17.47 -10.23
C TYR A 30 -23.04 17.16 -8.87
N VAL A 31 -23.81 17.19 -7.78
CA VAL A 31 -23.32 16.86 -6.43
C VAL A 31 -22.85 15.42 -6.37
N LEU A 32 -23.60 14.46 -6.95
CA LEU A 32 -23.20 13.06 -7.01
C LEU A 32 -21.87 12.90 -7.77
N ARG A 33 -21.72 13.50 -8.95
CA ARG A 33 -20.47 13.46 -9.72
C ARG A 33 -19.28 14.05 -8.95
N LYS A 34 -19.48 15.19 -8.30
CA LYS A 34 -18.43 15.85 -7.52
C LYS A 34 -18.02 15.00 -6.32
N ASN A 35 -18.99 14.41 -5.62
CA ASN A 35 -18.74 13.50 -4.52
C ASN A 35 -18.00 12.24 -4.99
N THR A 36 -18.39 11.64 -6.13
CA THR A 36 -17.66 10.48 -6.68
C THR A 36 -16.21 10.83 -7.06
N MET A 37 -15.97 12.02 -7.61
CA MET A 37 -14.61 12.46 -7.96
C MET A 37 -13.75 12.72 -6.72
N LEU A 38 -14.32 13.32 -5.67
CA LEU A 38 -13.64 13.51 -4.39
C LEU A 38 -13.34 12.17 -3.73
N LEU A 39 -14.28 11.22 -3.75
CA LEU A 39 -14.05 9.87 -3.27
C LEU A 39 -12.94 9.19 -4.07
N GLN A 40 -12.89 9.32 -5.39
CA GLN A 40 -11.77 8.80 -6.20
C GLN A 40 -10.43 9.45 -5.84
N GLN A 41 -10.40 10.74 -5.54
CA GLN A 41 -9.17 11.41 -5.11
C GLN A 41 -8.73 11.00 -3.70
N LEU A 42 -9.68 10.79 -2.79
CA LEU A 42 -9.41 10.31 -1.43
C LEU A 42 -8.98 8.86 -1.46
N VAL A 43 -9.68 8.00 -2.20
CA VAL A 43 -9.29 6.61 -2.48
C VAL A 43 -7.90 6.60 -3.10
N LYS A 44 -7.59 7.42 -4.12
CA LYS A 44 -6.23 7.53 -4.66
C LYS A 44 -5.18 8.01 -3.64
N LYS A 45 -5.54 8.79 -2.62
CA LYS A 45 -4.63 9.23 -1.55
C LYS A 45 -4.47 8.17 -0.45
N VAL A 46 -5.48 7.34 -0.25
CA VAL A 46 -5.46 6.19 0.66
C VAL A 46 -4.75 5.00 -0.02
N ASP A 47 -5.00 4.78 -1.31
CA ASP A 47 -4.36 3.82 -2.21
C ASP A 47 -2.99 4.32 -2.72
N SER A 48 -2.60 5.58 -2.49
CA SER A 48 -1.18 5.97 -2.58
C SER A 48 -0.35 5.46 -1.40
N ASP A 49 -0.90 4.49 -0.67
CA ASP A 49 -0.12 3.47 0.01
C ASP A 49 0.83 2.81 -1.02
N PRO A 50 2.16 2.82 -0.80
CA PRO A 50 3.14 2.16 -1.67
C PRO A 50 2.92 0.65 -1.89
N SER A 51 1.90 0.06 -1.27
CA SER A 51 1.55 -1.36 -1.34
C SER A 51 1.11 -1.84 -2.73
N GLU A 52 0.80 -0.95 -3.69
CA GLU A 52 0.50 -1.37 -5.07
C GLU A 52 1.74 -1.48 -5.99
N GLN A 53 2.92 -1.02 -5.56
CA GLN A 53 4.20 -1.38 -6.23
C GLN A 53 4.63 -2.83 -5.97
N GLN A 54 3.76 -3.62 -5.35
CA GLN A 54 3.85 -5.07 -5.25
C GLN A 54 3.50 -5.78 -6.58
N GLN A 55 3.22 -5.02 -7.65
CA GLN A 55 3.00 -5.53 -9.00
C GLN A 55 4.34 -5.64 -9.76
N ALA A 56 4.79 -6.90 -9.90
CA ALA A 56 5.89 -7.40 -10.76
C ALA A 56 7.28 -7.62 -10.14
N GLU A 57 7.37 -8.04 -8.88
CA GLU A 57 8.52 -8.85 -8.45
C GLU A 57 8.16 -10.33 -8.43
N PHE A 58 8.70 -11.09 -9.37
CA PHE A 58 8.71 -12.56 -9.29
C PHE A 58 9.80 -13.03 -8.32
N PHE A 59 9.79 -12.50 -7.10
CA PHE A 59 10.56 -13.10 -6.02
C PHE A 59 9.76 -14.30 -5.53
N ASN A 60 10.26 -15.51 -5.76
CA ASN A 60 9.61 -16.72 -5.29
C ASN A 60 9.89 -16.91 -3.80
N SER A 61 9.06 -16.28 -2.96
CA SER A 61 9.17 -16.33 -1.50
C SER A 61 8.95 -17.73 -0.95
N GLU A 62 8.06 -18.53 -1.55
CA GLU A 62 7.81 -19.92 -1.14
C GLU A 62 9.09 -20.76 -1.27
N GLN A 63 9.81 -20.62 -2.38
CA GLN A 63 11.08 -21.31 -2.56
C GLN A 63 12.17 -20.80 -1.61
N ALA A 64 12.20 -19.49 -1.35
CA ALA A 64 13.11 -18.87 -0.39
C ALA A 64 12.86 -19.36 1.04
N GLU A 65 11.60 -19.46 1.45
CA GLU A 65 11.18 -20.03 2.74
C GLU A 65 11.59 -21.49 2.85
N LYS A 66 11.34 -22.28 1.81
CA LYS A 66 11.76 -23.68 1.77
C LYS A 66 13.27 -23.85 1.91
N TRP A 67 14.06 -22.98 1.29
CA TRP A 67 15.52 -22.97 1.47
C TRP A 67 15.90 -22.62 2.90
N PHE A 68 15.25 -21.62 3.48
CA PHE A 68 15.48 -21.21 4.86
C PHE A 68 15.16 -22.34 5.85
N GLU A 69 13.99 -22.97 5.74
CA GLU A 69 13.54 -24.07 6.61
C GLU A 69 14.46 -25.29 6.54
N LYS A 70 15.00 -25.58 5.36
CA LYS A 70 15.96 -26.68 5.16
C LYS A 70 17.39 -26.35 5.58
N GLY A 71 17.66 -25.10 5.95
CA GLY A 71 19.03 -24.63 6.23
C GLY A 71 19.90 -24.51 4.98
N GLU A 72 19.31 -24.47 3.78
CA GLU A 72 20.00 -24.25 2.50
C GLU A 72 20.35 -22.75 2.33
N ILE A 73 21.00 -22.16 3.35
CA ILE A 73 21.19 -20.70 3.50
C ILE A 73 22.06 -20.10 2.39
N THR A 74 23.04 -20.84 1.89
CA THR A 74 23.88 -20.38 0.76
C THR A 74 23.04 -20.19 -0.52
N GLN A 75 22.06 -21.06 -0.76
CA GLN A 75 21.18 -20.93 -1.93
C GLN A 75 20.21 -19.76 -1.75
N LEU A 76 19.69 -19.60 -0.53
CA LEU A 76 18.82 -18.48 -0.15
C LEU A 76 19.49 -17.12 -0.39
N THR A 77 20.68 -16.94 0.18
CA THR A 77 21.45 -15.69 0.09
C THR A 77 21.82 -15.38 -1.36
N GLN A 78 22.35 -16.35 -2.12
CA GLN A 78 22.64 -16.13 -3.55
C GLN A 78 21.40 -15.76 -4.36
N TYR A 79 20.25 -16.38 -4.08
CA TYR A 79 19.00 -16.09 -4.78
C TYR A 79 18.52 -14.66 -4.50
N CYS A 80 18.43 -14.29 -3.23
CA CYS A 80 17.94 -12.97 -2.86
C CYS A 80 18.93 -11.86 -3.24
N GLU A 81 20.24 -12.05 -3.07
CA GLU A 81 21.27 -11.08 -3.45
C GLU A 81 21.30 -10.80 -4.95
N ARG A 82 21.13 -11.85 -5.77
CA ARG A 82 21.02 -11.67 -7.22
C ARG A 82 19.76 -10.90 -7.57
N PHE A 83 18.66 -11.17 -6.87
CA PHE A 83 17.38 -10.52 -7.14
C PHE A 83 17.41 -9.03 -6.78
N ILE A 84 17.93 -8.67 -5.60
CA ILE A 84 18.03 -7.27 -5.16
C ILE A 84 18.97 -6.42 -6.01
N LYS A 85 19.85 -7.00 -6.84
CA LYS A 85 20.64 -6.24 -7.81
C LYS A 85 19.77 -5.62 -8.89
N GLU A 86 18.77 -6.35 -9.35
CA GLU A 86 17.82 -5.89 -10.37
C GLU A 86 16.67 -5.12 -9.72
N THR A 87 16.23 -5.55 -8.54
CA THR A 87 15.11 -4.93 -7.83
C THR A 87 15.48 -4.61 -6.36
N PRO A 88 16.22 -3.50 -6.13
CA PRO A 88 16.78 -3.18 -4.82
C PRO A 88 15.75 -2.98 -3.71
N ASN A 89 14.50 -2.63 -4.07
CA ASN A 89 13.43 -2.31 -3.13
C ASN A 89 12.46 -3.48 -2.89
N SER A 90 12.87 -4.71 -3.21
CA SER A 90 12.07 -5.89 -2.86
C SER A 90 11.89 -6.05 -1.35
N VAL A 91 10.68 -5.95 -0.84
CA VAL A 91 10.44 -6.22 0.59
C VAL A 91 10.81 -7.67 0.91
N HIS A 92 10.32 -8.63 0.12
CA HIS A 92 10.57 -10.05 0.36
C HIS A 92 12.04 -10.43 0.15
N ALA A 93 12.69 -9.99 -0.95
CA ALA A 93 14.08 -10.39 -1.16
C ALA A 93 15.02 -9.78 -0.10
N ASN A 94 14.82 -8.52 0.30
CA ASN A 94 15.60 -7.95 1.41
C ASN A 94 15.30 -8.67 2.73
N TRP A 95 14.06 -9.10 2.99
CA TRP A 95 13.69 -9.90 4.17
C TRP A 95 14.44 -11.23 4.22
N TYR A 96 14.38 -12.02 3.14
CA TYR A 96 15.06 -13.32 3.10
C TYR A 96 16.59 -13.20 3.07
N CYS A 97 17.14 -12.13 2.49
CA CYS A 97 18.57 -11.81 2.64
C CYS A 97 18.94 -11.53 4.10
N GLY A 98 18.14 -10.73 4.80
CA GLY A 98 18.30 -10.49 6.24
C GLY A 98 18.29 -11.80 7.04
N LEU A 99 17.32 -12.68 6.79
CA LEU A 99 17.23 -14.00 7.42
C LEU A 99 18.44 -14.89 7.11
N GLY A 100 18.89 -14.91 5.84
CA GLY A 100 20.04 -15.70 5.43
C GLY A 100 21.33 -15.28 6.14
N HIS A 101 21.63 -13.99 6.14
CA HIS A 101 22.80 -13.45 6.86
C HIS A 101 22.68 -13.60 8.38
N TYR A 102 21.47 -13.45 8.93
CA TYR A 102 21.23 -13.71 10.35
C TYR A 102 21.60 -15.15 10.73
N ASN A 103 21.24 -16.12 9.89
CA ASN A 103 21.56 -17.53 10.11
C ASN A 103 23.06 -17.83 9.94
N GLN A 104 23.74 -17.13 9.04
CA GLN A 104 25.20 -17.23 8.84
C GLN A 104 26.02 -16.58 9.97
N GLY A 105 25.39 -15.75 10.80
CA GLY A 105 26.07 -14.99 11.86
C GLY A 105 26.58 -13.62 11.40
N ASP A 106 26.27 -13.21 10.17
CA ASP A 106 26.61 -11.91 9.59
C ASP A 106 25.65 -10.83 10.10
N TYR A 107 25.65 -10.61 11.42
CA TYR A 107 24.61 -9.85 12.11
C TYR A 107 24.53 -8.37 11.69
N GLU A 108 25.67 -7.73 11.37
CA GLU A 108 25.67 -6.35 10.87
C GLU A 108 24.95 -6.24 9.52
N LEU A 109 25.24 -7.17 8.61
CA LEU A 109 24.63 -7.20 7.28
C LEU A 109 23.14 -7.57 7.37
N ALA A 110 22.79 -8.52 8.23
CA ALA A 110 21.40 -8.88 8.52
C ALA A 110 20.60 -7.68 9.02
N ARG A 111 21.16 -6.90 9.96
CA ARG A 111 20.55 -5.67 10.47
C ARG A 111 20.26 -4.69 9.33
N ASP A 112 21.23 -4.44 8.48
CA ASP A 112 21.10 -3.46 7.39
C ASP A 112 19.97 -3.85 6.43
N TYR A 113 19.81 -5.14 6.14
CA TYR A 113 18.69 -5.66 5.35
C TYR A 113 17.34 -5.51 6.06
N PHE A 114 17.24 -5.85 7.35
CA PHE A 114 15.99 -5.68 8.10
C PHE A 114 15.59 -4.21 8.25
N GLU A 115 16.53 -3.31 8.51
CA GLU A 115 16.24 -1.88 8.53
C GLU A 115 15.78 -1.37 7.16
N LYS A 116 16.36 -1.89 6.08
CA LYS A 116 15.94 -1.57 4.72
C LYS A 116 14.51 -2.04 4.44
N VAL A 117 14.12 -3.23 4.91
CA VAL A 117 12.73 -3.72 4.85
C VAL A 117 11.78 -2.73 5.51
N ILE A 118 12.11 -2.23 6.71
CA ILE A 118 11.28 -1.24 7.43
C ILE A 118 11.21 0.09 6.66
N ARG A 119 12.32 0.54 6.06
CA ARG A 119 12.35 1.77 5.24
C ARG A 119 11.49 1.65 3.98
N ILE A 120 11.46 0.48 3.34
CA ILE A 120 10.65 0.22 2.16
C ILE A 120 9.18 0.09 2.54
N ASN A 121 8.88 -0.70 3.56
CA ASN A 121 7.53 -0.94 4.06
C ASN A 121 7.49 -0.92 5.59
N PRO A 122 7.03 0.19 6.20
CA PRO A 122 6.94 0.32 7.64
C PRO A 122 6.05 -0.72 8.34
N LEU A 123 5.13 -1.39 7.63
CA LEU A 123 4.28 -2.45 8.20
C LEU A 123 5.08 -3.66 8.67
N TRP A 124 6.29 -3.86 8.14
CA TRP A 124 7.17 -4.96 8.54
C TRP A 124 7.96 -4.67 9.82
N ARG A 125 7.81 -3.47 10.41
CA ARG A 125 8.52 -3.07 11.63
C ARG A 125 8.36 -4.06 12.76
N GLU A 126 7.15 -4.51 13.04
CA GLU A 126 6.89 -5.43 14.14
C GLU A 126 7.58 -6.79 13.92
N GLY A 127 7.52 -7.32 12.69
CA GLY A 127 8.20 -8.58 12.33
C GLY A 127 9.73 -8.45 12.35
N ALA A 128 10.27 -7.35 11.83
CA ALA A 128 11.70 -7.09 11.81
C ALA A 128 12.27 -6.74 13.21
N ALA A 129 11.47 -6.18 14.11
CA ALA A 129 11.91 -5.76 15.44
C ALA A 129 12.48 -6.92 16.27
N VAL A 130 11.89 -8.13 16.15
CA VAL A 130 12.37 -9.32 16.85
C VAL A 130 13.81 -9.63 16.45
N TYR A 131 14.09 -9.69 15.14
CA TYR A 131 15.44 -9.95 14.64
C TYR A 131 16.41 -8.82 14.95
N LEU A 132 15.99 -7.56 14.82
CA LEU A 132 16.83 -6.41 15.14
C LEU A 132 17.23 -6.37 16.61
N GLN A 133 16.32 -6.73 17.52
CA GLN A 133 16.61 -6.83 18.94
C GLN A 133 17.61 -7.96 19.23
N GLU A 134 17.38 -9.16 18.69
CA GLU A 134 18.31 -10.28 18.85
C GLU A 134 19.70 -9.98 18.27
N ILE A 135 19.75 -9.30 17.12
CA ILE A 135 21.00 -8.86 16.51
C ILE A 135 21.72 -7.86 17.42
N ALA A 136 21.00 -6.86 17.94
CA ALA A 136 21.55 -5.85 18.84
C ALA A 136 22.21 -6.48 20.08
N ASP A 137 21.54 -7.47 20.68
CA ASP A 137 22.07 -8.22 21.83
C ASP A 137 23.34 -9.00 21.46
N LYS A 138 23.40 -9.58 20.26
CA LYS A 138 24.56 -10.37 19.80
C LYS A 138 25.79 -9.52 19.46
N ILE A 139 25.58 -8.31 18.93
CA ILE A 139 26.67 -7.40 18.53
C ILE A 139 26.99 -6.35 19.61
N GLY A 140 26.25 -6.33 20.73
CA GLY A 140 26.49 -5.42 21.85
C GLY A 140 26.13 -3.95 21.56
N LEU A 141 25.21 -3.70 20.62
CA LEU A 141 24.75 -2.36 20.25
C LEU A 141 23.37 -2.09 20.88
N PRO A 142 23.03 -0.81 21.18
CA PRO A 142 21.66 -0.47 21.54
C PRO A 142 20.72 -0.71 20.33
N PRO A 143 19.42 -1.00 20.57
CA PRO A 143 18.44 -1.15 19.50
C PRO A 143 18.47 0.09 18.59
N SER A 144 18.49 -0.11 17.28
CA SER A 144 18.80 0.98 16.35
C SER A 144 17.80 2.13 16.48
N SER A 145 18.34 3.34 16.72
CA SER A 145 17.57 4.57 16.91
C SER A 145 17.04 5.17 15.60
N SER A 146 17.19 4.44 14.48
CA SER A 146 16.82 4.88 13.14
C SER A 146 15.33 4.69 12.80
N ILE A 147 14.51 4.32 13.79
CA ILE A 147 13.08 3.98 13.61
C ILE A 147 12.15 5.22 13.76
N HIS A 148 12.69 6.42 14.00
CA HIS A 148 11.90 7.65 14.12
C HIS A 148 11.33 8.16 12.79
#